data_AF-A0A954GUJ2-F1
#
_entry.id   AF-A0A954GUJ2-F1
#
_cell.length_a   1.000
_cell.length_b   1.000
_cell.length_c   1.000
_cell.angle_alpha   90.00
_cell.angle_beta   90.00
_cell.angle_gamma   90.00
#
_symmetry.space_group_name_H-M   'P 1'
#
loop_
_entity.id
_entity.type
_entity.pdbx_description
1 polymer ?
#
loop_
_entity_poly.entity_id
_entity_poly.type
_entity_poly.pdbx_seq_one_letter_code
_entity_poly.pdbx_strand_id
1 'polypeptide(L)'
;MICITVTPTSRTLAKADLLNAARQGDIVELCLDHFRKEPDVKDLISAIDKPVIISCRRQEDGGQWQGTEEERLMLLRQAIVAGPAYVELDLDIAPNVPRFGNTQRVISFTRLDEPETDIDQVFYEASNAKADLVKFTWPTPTLDDAWPLLAAVSQKRILPVVGMGLGRADLTFSLLGRKYGSPWIYAALEQGMEAYSGQATCFELDEVYHWREINQHTTFVAVAGFGPSQRATTQVLNAAFKQNDLNVRCLPIEVGGVQ
;
A
#
# COMPACT_ATOMS: atom_id res chain seq x y z
N MET A 1 -0.63 9.23 5.50
CA MET A 1 0.81 8.90 5.41
C MET A 1 1.08 8.26 4.06
N ILE A 2 2.34 8.09 3.68
CA ILE A 2 2.78 7.27 2.53
C ILE A 2 3.66 6.14 3.02
N CYS A 3 3.34 4.93 2.56
CA CYS A 3 4.11 3.72 2.79
C CYS A 3 4.91 3.41 1.52
N ILE A 4 6.23 3.35 1.63
CA ILE A 4 7.09 2.93 0.52
C ILE A 4 7.39 1.45 0.68
N THR A 5 6.98 0.66 -0.31
CA THR A 5 7.26 -0.77 -0.34
C THR A 5 8.66 -1.01 -0.89
N VAL A 6 9.45 -1.82 -0.18
CA VAL A 6 10.76 -2.30 -0.63
C VAL A 6 10.74 -3.82 -0.74
N THR A 7 11.20 -4.32 -1.89
CA THR A 7 11.25 -5.75 -2.25
C THR A 7 12.70 -6.22 -2.46
N PRO A 8 13.59 -6.04 -1.46
CA PRO A 8 15.00 -6.34 -1.62
C PRO A 8 15.24 -7.84 -1.84
N THR A 9 16.18 -8.15 -2.74
CA THR A 9 16.61 -9.54 -2.97
C THR A 9 17.89 -9.91 -2.21
N SER A 10 18.60 -8.90 -1.70
CA SER A 10 19.92 -9.01 -1.07
C SER A 10 19.95 -8.37 0.31
N ARG A 11 20.43 -9.12 1.30
CA ARG A 11 20.63 -8.65 2.68
C ARG A 11 21.56 -7.44 2.78
N THR A 12 22.56 -7.37 1.90
CA THR A 12 23.54 -6.28 1.89
C THR A 12 22.95 -4.98 1.36
N LEU A 13 22.11 -5.06 0.32
CA LEU A 13 21.55 -3.89 -0.34
C LEU A 13 20.25 -3.41 0.33
N ALA A 14 19.55 -4.30 1.03
CA ALA A 14 18.29 -3.99 1.71
C ALA A 14 18.38 -2.76 2.63
N LYS A 15 19.50 -2.56 3.34
CA LYS A 15 19.69 -1.37 4.19
C LYS A 15 19.71 -0.07 3.38
N ALA A 16 20.31 -0.08 2.20
CA ALA A 16 20.33 1.10 1.33
C ALA A 16 18.91 1.41 0.82
N ASP A 17 18.17 0.38 0.41
CA ASP A 17 16.76 0.52 -0.02
C ASP A 17 15.89 1.07 1.11
N LEU A 18 16.04 0.54 2.33
CA LEU A 18 15.35 1.02 3.52
C LEU A 18 15.69 2.49 3.84
N LEU A 19 16.97 2.87 3.80
CA LEU A 19 17.41 4.25 4.05
C LEU A 19 16.86 5.23 3.01
N ASN A 20 16.81 4.82 1.74
CA ASN A 20 16.25 5.64 0.67
C ASN A 20 14.73 5.77 0.81
N ALA A 21 14.03 4.67 1.08
CA ALA A 21 12.60 4.67 1.36
C ALA A 21 12.26 5.53 2.59
N ALA A 22 13.00 5.41 3.68
CA ALA A 22 12.75 6.18 4.91
C ALA A 22 12.93 7.69 4.75
N ARG A 23 13.69 8.14 3.75
CA ARG A 23 13.87 9.57 3.42
C ARG A 23 12.65 10.17 2.71
N GLN A 24 11.92 9.35 1.97
CA GLN A 24 10.77 9.78 1.15
C GLN A 24 9.41 9.39 1.78
N GLY A 25 9.42 8.35 2.61
CA GLY A 25 8.26 7.72 3.22
C GLY A 25 7.99 8.14 4.66
N ASP A 26 6.74 8.00 5.06
CA ASP A 26 6.35 8.09 6.48
C ASP A 26 6.48 6.72 7.15
N ILE A 27 6.25 5.65 6.37
CA ILE A 27 6.31 4.25 6.75
C ILE A 27 7.07 3.51 5.65
N VAL A 28 7.81 2.46 6.01
CA VAL A 28 8.47 1.57 5.04
C VAL A 28 7.92 0.15 5.20
N GLU A 29 7.46 -0.45 4.11
CA GLU A 29 7.10 -1.87 4.08
C GLU A 29 8.27 -2.69 3.56
N LEU A 30 8.82 -3.55 4.41
CA LEU A 30 9.89 -4.49 4.06
C LEU A 30 9.29 -5.85 3.72
N CYS A 31 9.27 -6.18 2.43
CA CYS A 31 8.81 -7.47 1.93
C CYS A 31 9.91 -8.53 2.05
N LEU A 32 9.69 -9.52 2.91
CA LEU A 32 10.66 -10.58 3.17
C LEU A 32 10.66 -11.66 2.09
N ASP A 33 9.59 -11.78 1.32
CA ASP A 33 9.37 -12.86 0.35
C ASP A 33 10.27 -12.78 -0.90
N HIS A 34 10.99 -11.67 -1.12
CA HIS A 34 11.93 -11.50 -2.23
C HIS A 34 13.38 -11.90 -1.90
N PHE A 35 13.71 -12.12 -0.62
CA PHE A 35 15.08 -12.42 -0.22
C PHE A 35 15.52 -13.81 -0.70
N ARG A 36 16.71 -13.87 -1.32
CA ARG A 36 17.34 -15.15 -1.70
C ARG A 36 17.86 -15.96 -0.51
N LYS A 37 18.08 -15.29 0.62
CA LYS A 37 18.57 -15.88 1.88
C LYS A 37 17.89 -15.17 3.03
N GLU A 38 17.54 -15.92 4.06
CA GLU A 38 16.88 -15.40 5.27
C GLU A 38 17.63 -14.15 5.81
N PRO A 39 16.93 -13.00 5.92
CA PRO A 39 17.50 -11.76 6.43
C PRO A 39 17.52 -11.72 7.96
N ASP A 40 18.48 -10.97 8.52
CA ASP A 40 18.38 -10.54 9.93
C ASP A 40 17.44 -9.34 10.02
N VAL A 41 16.17 -9.61 10.32
CA VAL A 41 15.12 -8.58 10.35
C VAL A 41 15.45 -7.48 11.37
N LYS A 42 16.04 -7.82 12.52
CA LYS A 42 16.37 -6.86 13.58
C LYS A 42 17.47 -5.89 13.12
N ASP A 43 18.49 -6.42 12.47
CA ASP A 43 19.56 -5.61 11.89
C ASP A 43 19.05 -4.70 10.76
N LEU A 44 18.09 -5.15 9.96
CA LEU A 44 17.49 -4.35 8.89
C LEU A 44 16.61 -3.22 9.42
N ILE A 45 15.65 -3.51 10.29
CA ILE A 45 14.71 -2.48 10.77
C ILE A 45 15.39 -1.43 11.66
N SER A 46 16.49 -1.79 12.34
CA SER A 46 17.28 -0.83 13.14
C SER A 46 18.13 0.13 12.30
N ALA A 47 18.17 -0.04 10.97
CA ALA A 47 18.87 0.87 10.07
C ALA A 47 18.11 2.19 9.83
N ILE A 48 16.82 2.28 10.19
CA ILE A 48 15.97 3.44 9.95
C ILE A 48 15.13 3.79 11.18
N ASP A 49 14.87 5.08 11.39
CA ASP A 49 14.05 5.58 12.51
C ASP A 49 12.55 5.70 12.17
N LYS A 50 12.13 5.17 11.01
CA LYS A 50 10.74 5.19 10.56
C LYS A 50 10.01 3.91 10.99
N PRO A 51 8.68 3.97 11.23
CA PRO A 51 7.87 2.77 11.39
C PRO A 51 8.06 1.80 10.22
N VAL A 52 8.29 0.52 10.53
CA VAL A 52 8.41 -0.56 9.55
C VAL A 52 7.21 -1.49 9.61
N ILE A 53 6.64 -1.81 8.44
CA ILE A 53 5.73 -2.92 8.24
C ILE A 53 6.55 -4.10 7.70
N ILE A 54 6.48 -5.25 8.37
CA ILE A 54 7.01 -6.49 7.80
C ILE A 54 5.89 -7.24 7.10
N SER A 55 6.13 -7.66 5.85
CA SER A 55 5.27 -8.58 5.12
C SER A 55 6.06 -9.75 4.54
N CYS A 56 5.39 -10.87 4.29
CA CYS A 56 5.97 -12.03 3.63
C CYS A 56 4.87 -12.77 2.88
N ARG A 57 4.67 -12.45 1.60
CA ARG A 57 3.48 -12.84 0.84
C ARG A 57 3.67 -14.18 0.12
N ARG A 58 2.62 -15.01 0.06
CA ARG A 58 2.59 -16.24 -0.74
C ARG A 58 2.54 -15.90 -2.23
N GLN A 59 2.91 -16.85 -3.09
CA GLN A 59 2.81 -16.66 -4.55
C GLN A 59 1.36 -16.52 -5.03
N GLU A 60 0.43 -17.26 -4.42
CA GLU A 60 -1.01 -17.15 -4.72
C GLU A 60 -1.60 -15.77 -4.39
N ASP A 61 -0.94 -15.02 -3.49
CA ASP A 61 -1.29 -13.65 -3.10
C ASP A 61 -0.38 -12.59 -3.77
N GLY A 62 0.42 -13.00 -4.76
CA GLY A 62 1.24 -12.10 -5.58
C GLY A 62 2.64 -11.82 -5.03
N GLY A 63 3.04 -12.50 -3.96
CA GLY A 63 4.39 -12.48 -3.41
C GLY A 63 5.38 -13.40 -4.14
N GLN A 64 6.59 -13.49 -3.59
CA GLN A 64 7.68 -14.30 -4.14
C GLN A 64 8.18 -15.40 -3.19
N TRP A 65 7.42 -15.73 -2.14
CA TRP A 65 7.83 -16.75 -1.17
C TRP A 65 7.91 -18.13 -1.83
N GLN A 66 9.02 -18.84 -1.62
CA GLN A 66 9.29 -20.16 -2.24
C GLN A 66 9.44 -21.30 -1.23
N GLY A 67 9.44 -21.00 0.08
CA GLY A 67 9.52 -22.00 1.13
C GLY A 67 8.15 -22.59 1.49
N THR A 68 8.11 -23.42 2.53
CA THR A 68 6.84 -23.94 3.06
C THR A 68 6.10 -22.88 3.87
N GLU A 69 4.82 -23.14 4.19
CA GLU A 69 4.03 -22.25 5.03
C GLU A 69 4.54 -22.22 6.47
N GLU A 70 5.05 -23.35 6.98
CA GLU A 70 5.65 -23.44 8.31
C GLU A 70 6.91 -22.57 8.41
N GLU A 71 7.76 -22.58 7.37
CA GLU A 71 8.94 -21.72 7.27
C GLU A 71 8.54 -20.24 7.21
N ARG A 72 7.49 -19.90 6.45
CA ARG A 72 6.94 -18.53 6.35
C ARG A 72 6.43 -18.02 7.70
N LEU A 73 5.65 -18.84 8.41
CA LEU A 73 5.12 -18.51 9.73
C LEU A 73 6.23 -18.39 10.77
N MET A 74 7.28 -19.21 10.67
CA MET A 74 8.46 -19.10 11.52
C MET A 74 9.17 -17.76 11.29
N LEU A 75 9.38 -17.36 10.03
CA LEU A 75 9.99 -16.08 9.66
C LEU A 75 9.15 -14.89 10.15
N LEU A 76 7.84 -14.92 9.97
CA LEU A 76 6.93 -13.88 10.49
C LEU A 76 6.97 -13.78 12.02
N ARG A 77 7.03 -14.91 12.73
CA ARG A 77 7.18 -14.92 14.20
C ARG A 77 8.52 -14.33 14.65
N GLN A 78 9.62 -14.69 13.98
CA GLN A 78 10.93 -14.11 14.24
C GLN A 78 10.94 -12.60 13.97
N ALA A 79 10.30 -12.16 12.88
CA ALA A 79 10.15 -10.75 12.56
C ALA A 79 9.37 -10.00 13.64
N ILE A 80 8.29 -10.58 14.18
CA ILE A 80 7.56 -9.99 15.31
C ILE A 80 8.47 -9.82 16.54
N VAL A 81 9.33 -10.79 16.84
CA VAL A 81 10.30 -10.70 17.95
C VAL A 81 11.32 -9.58 17.72
N ALA A 82 11.66 -9.27 16.46
CA ALA A 82 12.52 -8.13 16.13
C ALA A 82 11.87 -6.77 16.50
N GLY A 83 10.54 -6.72 16.65
CA GLY A 83 9.79 -5.56 17.12
C GLY A 83 9.52 -4.47 16.07
N PRO A 84 9.07 -4.79 14.85
CA PRO A 84 8.63 -3.78 13.89
C PRO A 84 7.39 -3.04 14.40
N ALA A 85 7.07 -1.90 13.78
CA ALA A 85 5.84 -1.18 14.11
C ALA A 85 4.60 -2.01 13.74
N TYR A 86 4.66 -2.68 12.58
CA TYR A 86 3.58 -3.53 12.08
C TYR A 86 4.10 -4.86 11.54
N VAL A 87 3.23 -5.87 11.59
CA VAL A 87 3.34 -7.10 10.81
C VAL A 87 2.07 -7.28 9.98
N GLU A 88 2.23 -7.52 8.69
CA GLU A 88 1.15 -7.92 7.78
C GLU A 88 0.97 -9.45 7.88
N LEU A 89 -0.27 -9.89 8.15
CA LEU A 89 -0.64 -11.30 8.27
C LEU A 89 -1.90 -11.55 7.44
N ASP A 90 -1.88 -12.61 6.63
CA ASP A 90 -3.06 -13.04 5.89
C ASP A 90 -4.17 -13.47 6.85
N LEU A 91 -5.42 -13.21 6.47
CA LEU A 91 -6.59 -13.42 7.33
C LEU A 91 -6.70 -14.87 7.85
N ASP A 92 -6.40 -15.85 7.01
CA ASP A 92 -6.46 -17.28 7.33
C ASP A 92 -5.41 -17.71 8.37
N ILE A 93 -4.24 -17.07 8.38
CA ILE A 93 -3.15 -17.40 9.33
C ILE A 93 -3.15 -16.55 10.59
N ALA A 94 -3.79 -15.38 10.57
CA ALA A 94 -3.75 -14.42 11.67
C ALA A 94 -4.13 -15.01 13.05
N PRO A 95 -5.11 -15.93 13.16
CA PRO A 95 -5.42 -16.62 14.42
C PRO A 95 -4.29 -17.51 14.95
N ASN A 96 -3.42 -18.04 14.06
CA ASN A 96 -2.35 -19.00 14.37
C ASN A 96 -1.02 -18.33 14.74
N VAL A 97 -0.93 -17.01 14.62
CA VAL A 97 0.23 -16.22 15.03
C VAL A 97 -0.09 -15.60 16.39
N PRO A 98 0.70 -15.83 17.45
CA PRO A 98 0.48 -15.20 18.76
C PRO A 98 0.88 -13.72 18.76
N ARG A 99 0.29 -12.90 19.65
CA ARG A 99 0.73 -11.51 19.84
C ARG A 99 1.99 -11.49 20.70
N PHE A 100 2.91 -10.60 20.37
CA PHE A 100 4.14 -10.40 21.14
C PHE A 100 4.62 -8.96 20.98
N GLY A 101 5.11 -8.38 22.08
CA GLY A 101 5.58 -6.99 22.10
C GLY A 101 4.49 -5.98 21.77
N ASN A 102 4.92 -4.85 21.20
CA ASN A 102 4.06 -3.72 20.82
C ASN A 102 3.72 -3.71 19.31
N THR A 103 4.12 -4.74 18.57
CA THR A 103 3.89 -4.85 17.12
C THR A 103 2.38 -4.87 16.82
N GLN A 104 1.94 -3.94 15.98
CA GLN A 104 0.56 -3.89 15.50
C GLN A 104 0.35 -4.88 14.34
N ARG A 105 -0.88 -5.37 14.19
CA ARG A 105 -1.27 -6.32 13.13
C ARG A 105 -2.03 -5.60 12.03
N VAL A 106 -1.50 -5.69 10.82
CA VAL A 106 -2.24 -5.43 9.60
C VAL A 106 -2.76 -6.77 9.12
N ILE A 107 -4.07 -7.01 9.24
CA ILE A 107 -4.67 -8.23 8.72
C ILE A 107 -5.07 -7.99 7.28
N SER A 108 -4.41 -8.70 6.37
CA SER A 108 -4.57 -8.57 4.93
C SER A 108 -5.59 -9.57 4.39
N PHE A 109 -6.45 -9.08 3.51
CA PHE A 109 -7.27 -9.87 2.63
C PHE A 109 -6.94 -9.49 1.19
N THR A 110 -6.45 -10.47 0.44
CA THR A 110 -5.99 -10.30 -0.94
C THR A 110 -6.80 -11.18 -1.86
N ARG A 111 -7.28 -10.60 -2.97
CA ARG A 111 -7.78 -11.33 -4.13
C ARG A 111 -6.96 -10.89 -5.34
N LEU A 112 -6.65 -11.81 -6.26
CA LEU A 112 -5.93 -11.47 -7.50
C LEU A 112 -6.79 -11.65 -8.76
N ASP A 113 -8.03 -12.09 -8.57
CA ASP A 113 -8.98 -12.39 -9.63
C ASP A 113 -10.03 -11.28 -9.79
N GLU A 114 -10.72 -10.91 -8.70
CA GLU A 114 -11.80 -9.93 -8.73
C GLU A 114 -11.96 -9.17 -7.40
N PRO A 115 -12.63 -8.01 -7.41
CA PRO A 115 -12.99 -7.27 -6.20
C PRO A 115 -13.86 -8.09 -5.23
N GLU A 116 -13.66 -7.88 -3.92
CA GLU A 116 -14.55 -8.43 -2.90
C GLU A 116 -15.82 -7.59 -2.77
N THR A 117 -16.95 -8.27 -2.61
CA THR A 117 -18.26 -7.64 -2.43
C THR A 117 -18.72 -7.65 -0.98
N ASP A 118 -18.39 -8.70 -0.21
CA ASP A 118 -18.75 -8.79 1.21
C ASP A 118 -17.62 -8.27 2.12
N ILE A 119 -17.34 -6.99 1.97
CA ILE A 119 -16.31 -6.28 2.74
C ILE A 119 -16.61 -6.34 4.25
N ASP A 120 -17.88 -6.31 4.64
CA ASP A 120 -18.28 -6.30 6.05
C ASP A 120 -18.03 -7.63 6.73
N GLN A 121 -18.31 -8.76 6.06
CA GLN A 121 -17.96 -10.08 6.56
C GLN A 121 -16.45 -10.20 6.78
N VAL A 122 -15.65 -9.89 5.74
CA VAL A 122 -14.19 -10.00 5.82
C VAL A 122 -13.61 -9.07 6.89
N PHE A 123 -14.13 -7.85 7.00
CA PHE A 123 -13.73 -6.92 8.05
C PHE A 123 -14.03 -7.46 9.46
N TYR A 124 -15.19 -8.09 9.66
CA TYR A 124 -15.55 -8.70 10.94
C TYR A 124 -14.64 -9.88 11.28
N GLU A 125 -14.32 -10.73 10.30
CA GLU A 125 -13.37 -11.83 10.46
C GLU A 125 -11.98 -11.31 10.84
N ALA A 126 -11.47 -10.27 10.16
CA ALA A 126 -10.20 -9.64 10.48
C ALA A 126 -10.19 -9.02 11.88
N SER A 127 -11.28 -8.35 12.28
CA SER A 127 -11.44 -7.82 13.64
C SER A 127 -11.39 -8.94 14.69
N ASN A 128 -12.07 -10.08 14.45
CA ASN A 128 -12.02 -11.24 15.34
C ASN A 128 -10.64 -11.90 15.41
N ALA A 129 -9.87 -11.83 14.32
CA ALA A 129 -8.46 -12.21 14.27
C ALA A 129 -7.52 -11.22 15.00
N LYS A 130 -8.09 -10.24 15.72
CA LYS A 130 -7.38 -9.23 16.53
C LYS A 130 -6.51 -8.30 15.69
N ALA A 131 -7.02 -7.89 14.54
CA ALA A 131 -6.45 -6.82 13.74
C ALA A 131 -6.36 -5.52 14.53
N ASP A 132 -5.30 -4.74 14.30
CA ASP A 132 -5.27 -3.31 14.66
C ASP A 132 -5.60 -2.44 13.44
N LEU A 133 -5.41 -2.99 12.24
CA LEU A 133 -5.75 -2.40 10.94
C LEU A 133 -6.10 -3.52 9.95
N VAL A 134 -7.05 -3.25 9.04
CA VAL A 134 -7.43 -4.18 7.98
C VAL A 134 -6.91 -3.67 6.64
N LYS A 135 -6.30 -4.53 5.83
CA LYS A 135 -5.83 -4.20 4.49
C LYS A 135 -6.59 -5.02 3.45
N PHE A 136 -7.16 -4.34 2.46
CA PHE A 136 -7.80 -4.97 1.31
C PHE A 136 -6.98 -4.74 0.05
N THR A 137 -6.74 -5.81 -0.72
CA THR A 137 -5.97 -5.75 -1.97
C THR A 137 -6.67 -6.54 -3.07
N TRP A 138 -6.94 -5.92 -4.23
CA TRP A 138 -7.46 -6.63 -5.40
C TRP A 138 -7.26 -5.90 -6.74
N PRO A 139 -7.49 -6.56 -7.89
CA PRO A 139 -7.38 -5.93 -9.20
C PRO A 139 -8.33 -4.75 -9.38
N THR A 140 -7.79 -3.63 -9.85
CA THR A 140 -8.57 -2.43 -10.18
C THR A 140 -8.25 -1.95 -11.61
N PRO A 141 -8.65 -2.71 -12.65
CA PRO A 141 -8.43 -2.33 -14.03
C PRO A 141 -9.31 -1.14 -14.46
N THR A 142 -10.41 -0.88 -13.75
CA THR A 142 -11.29 0.29 -13.92
C THR A 142 -11.60 0.96 -12.58
N LEU A 143 -12.20 2.16 -12.63
CA LEU A 143 -12.67 2.86 -11.43
C LEU A 143 -13.82 2.12 -10.72
N ASP A 144 -14.65 1.40 -11.47
CA ASP A 144 -15.76 0.63 -10.89
C ASP A 144 -15.22 -0.50 -10.00
N ASP A 145 -14.11 -1.13 -10.40
CA ASP A 145 -13.42 -2.15 -9.61
C ASP A 145 -12.73 -1.57 -8.36
N ALA A 146 -12.34 -0.29 -8.40
CA ALA A 146 -11.77 0.42 -7.26
C ALA A 146 -12.83 0.95 -6.29
N TRP A 147 -14.09 1.04 -6.71
CA TRP A 147 -15.17 1.59 -5.88
C TRP A 147 -15.37 0.81 -4.57
N PRO A 148 -15.36 -0.54 -4.53
CA PRO A 148 -15.50 -1.26 -3.27
C PRO A 148 -14.33 -0.98 -2.30
N LEU A 149 -13.10 -0.72 -2.79
CA LEU A 149 -11.98 -0.33 -1.91
C LEU A 149 -12.24 1.04 -1.30
N LEU A 150 -12.72 1.98 -2.11
CA LEU A 150 -13.05 3.31 -1.63
C LEU A 150 -14.19 3.27 -0.62
N ALA A 151 -15.20 2.42 -0.83
CA ALA A 151 -16.27 2.18 0.13
C ALA A 151 -15.70 1.61 1.45
N ALA A 152 -14.79 0.62 1.37
CA ALA A 152 -14.15 0.03 2.55
C ALA A 152 -13.38 1.09 3.37
N VAL A 153 -12.62 1.95 2.71
CA VAL A 153 -11.77 2.98 3.34
C VAL A 153 -12.57 4.18 3.86
N SER A 154 -13.61 4.61 3.13
CA SER A 154 -14.35 5.84 3.45
C SER A 154 -15.37 5.68 4.57
N GLN A 155 -15.79 4.45 4.84
CA GLN A 155 -16.76 4.16 5.90
C GLN A 155 -16.11 4.22 7.28
N LYS A 156 -16.80 4.84 8.24
CA LYS A 156 -16.37 4.83 9.65
C LYS A 156 -16.54 3.43 10.21
N ARG A 157 -15.43 2.79 10.56
CA ARG A 157 -15.36 1.44 11.13
C ARG A 157 -14.65 1.47 12.48
N ILE A 158 -14.77 0.37 13.24
CA ILE A 158 -14.11 0.23 14.55
C ILE A 158 -12.58 0.14 14.46
N LEU A 159 -12.07 -0.27 13.29
CA LEU A 159 -10.65 -0.36 12.97
C LEU A 159 -10.41 0.43 11.67
N PRO A 160 -9.23 1.06 11.53
CA PRO A 160 -8.85 1.69 10.28
C PRO A 160 -8.71 0.66 9.15
N VAL A 161 -8.96 1.12 7.92
CA VAL A 161 -8.84 0.32 6.70
C VAL A 161 -7.87 0.99 5.74
N VAL A 162 -6.97 0.21 5.16
CA VAL A 162 -6.13 0.61 4.02
C VAL A 162 -6.54 -0.24 2.83
N GLY A 163 -6.68 0.39 1.67
CA GLY A 163 -6.84 -0.34 0.41
C GLY A 163 -5.59 -0.27 -0.44
N MET A 164 -5.45 -1.23 -1.34
CA MET A 164 -4.42 -1.25 -2.38
C MET A 164 -5.03 -1.83 -3.65
N GLY A 165 -5.24 -1.00 -4.66
CA GLY A 165 -5.68 -1.45 -5.97
C GLY A 165 -4.50 -1.99 -6.76
N LEU A 166 -4.73 -3.04 -7.55
CA LEU A 166 -3.75 -3.58 -8.48
C LEU A 166 -4.16 -3.22 -9.90
N GLY A 167 -3.58 -2.15 -10.44
CA GLY A 167 -3.77 -1.76 -11.84
C GLY A 167 -4.08 -0.28 -12.03
N ARG A 168 -4.66 0.02 -13.19
CA ARG A 168 -4.72 1.37 -13.77
C ARG A 168 -5.50 2.38 -12.91
N ALA A 169 -6.51 1.92 -12.17
CA ALA A 169 -7.28 2.77 -11.28
C ALA A 169 -6.62 3.02 -9.92
N ASP A 170 -5.53 2.33 -9.56
CA ASP A 170 -4.95 2.43 -8.22
C ASP A 170 -4.44 3.84 -7.89
N LEU A 171 -3.82 4.54 -8.85
CA LEU A 171 -3.35 5.91 -8.61
C LEU A 171 -4.52 6.82 -8.21
N THR A 172 -5.65 6.74 -8.91
CA THR A 172 -6.84 7.51 -8.56
C THR A 172 -7.44 7.07 -7.25
N PHE A 173 -7.53 5.75 -7.01
CA PHE A 173 -7.95 5.22 -5.73
C PHE A 173 -7.07 5.71 -4.57
N SER A 174 -5.75 5.69 -4.71
CA SER A 174 -4.79 6.16 -3.70
C SER A 174 -4.99 7.63 -3.37
N LEU A 175 -5.14 8.51 -4.37
CA LEU A 175 -5.42 9.93 -4.15
C LEU A 175 -6.78 10.16 -3.47
N LEU A 176 -7.79 9.38 -3.83
CA LEU A 176 -9.09 9.39 -3.15
C LEU A 176 -8.96 8.87 -1.71
N GLY A 177 -8.25 7.77 -1.49
CA GLY A 177 -8.00 7.18 -0.18
C GLY A 177 -7.31 8.15 0.77
N ARG A 178 -6.37 8.96 0.25
CA ARG A 178 -5.76 10.06 1.01
C ARG A 178 -6.80 11.07 1.53
N LYS A 179 -7.80 11.42 0.73
CA LYS A 179 -8.89 12.32 1.15
C LYS A 179 -9.86 11.64 2.12
N TYR A 180 -10.22 10.38 1.85
CA TYR A 180 -11.32 9.69 2.50
C TYR A 180 -10.93 8.82 3.70
N GLY A 181 -9.74 9.03 4.25
CA GLY A 181 -9.39 8.51 5.58
C GLY A 181 -8.50 7.27 5.59
N SER A 182 -7.92 6.87 4.45
CA SER A 182 -6.88 5.84 4.45
C SER A 182 -5.72 6.30 5.34
N PRO A 183 -5.29 5.49 6.33
CA PRO A 183 -4.13 5.79 7.18
C PRO A 183 -2.87 6.08 6.36
N TRP A 184 -2.65 5.31 5.30
CA TRP A 184 -1.61 5.53 4.31
C TRP A 184 -2.03 5.12 2.90
N ILE A 185 -1.23 5.54 1.93
CA ILE A 185 -1.25 5.05 0.55
C ILE A 185 0.08 4.37 0.26
N TYR A 186 0.10 3.47 -0.72
CA TYR A 186 1.31 2.76 -1.11
C TYR A 186 1.98 3.44 -2.31
N ALA A 187 3.31 3.42 -2.33
CA ALA A 187 4.09 3.93 -3.45
C ALA A 187 5.37 3.12 -3.65
N ALA A 188 5.83 3.11 -4.90
CA ALA A 188 7.18 2.68 -5.23
C ALA A 188 8.19 3.76 -4.85
N LEU A 189 9.41 3.36 -4.51
CA LEU A 189 10.49 4.32 -4.26
C LEU A 189 10.84 5.09 -5.54
N GLU A 190 11.01 4.37 -6.63
CA GLU A 190 11.33 4.89 -7.95
C GLU A 190 10.80 3.95 -9.04
N GLN A 191 10.89 4.39 -10.29
CA GLN A 191 10.48 3.59 -11.44
C GLN A 191 11.37 2.34 -11.56
N GLY A 192 10.76 1.17 -11.75
CA GLY A 192 11.45 -0.12 -11.73
C GLY A 192 11.54 -0.76 -10.34
N MET A 193 11.09 -0.09 -9.28
CA MET A 193 10.98 -0.63 -7.92
C MET A 193 9.52 -0.78 -7.46
N GLU A 194 8.60 -0.95 -8.41
CA GLU A 194 7.19 -1.14 -8.12
C GLU A 194 6.92 -2.53 -7.52
N ALA A 195 6.01 -2.60 -6.54
CA ALA A 195 5.50 -3.86 -6.01
C ALA A 195 4.59 -4.57 -7.01
N TYR A 196 3.94 -3.81 -7.90
CA TYR A 196 3.14 -4.32 -9.00
C TYR A 196 3.18 -3.33 -10.18
N SER A 197 2.87 -3.81 -11.39
CA SER A 197 2.94 -2.99 -12.60
C SER A 197 2.01 -1.77 -12.54
N GLY A 198 2.56 -0.58 -12.75
CA GLY A 198 1.81 0.68 -12.76
C GLY A 198 1.62 1.35 -11.40
N GLN A 199 2.23 0.83 -10.33
CA GLN A 199 2.25 1.51 -9.04
C GLN A 199 2.93 2.88 -9.16
N ALA A 200 2.29 3.91 -8.59
CA ALA A 200 2.86 5.25 -8.60
C ALA A 200 4.11 5.35 -7.72
N THR A 201 5.08 6.15 -8.16
CA THR A 201 6.29 6.45 -7.36
C THR A 201 6.00 7.55 -6.34
N CYS A 202 6.77 7.60 -5.24
CA CYS A 202 6.66 8.69 -4.27
C CYS A 202 6.93 10.06 -4.92
N PHE A 203 7.88 10.12 -5.87
CA PHE A 203 8.18 11.33 -6.63
C PHE A 203 7.01 11.78 -7.50
N GLU A 204 6.35 10.85 -8.21
CA GLU A 204 5.16 11.17 -9.00
C GLU A 204 4.03 11.73 -8.13
N LEU A 205 3.77 11.09 -6.99
CA LEU A 205 2.75 11.55 -6.05
C LEU A 205 3.06 12.96 -5.51
N ASP A 206 4.31 13.23 -5.16
CA ASP A 206 4.73 14.54 -4.62
C ASP A 206 4.73 15.65 -5.70
N GLU A 207 5.29 15.38 -6.89
CA GLU A 207 5.52 16.40 -7.92
C GLU A 207 4.34 16.61 -8.86
N VAL A 208 3.59 15.56 -9.22
CA VAL A 208 2.47 15.66 -10.17
C VAL A 208 1.16 15.90 -9.42
N TYR A 209 0.98 15.24 -8.28
CA TYR A 209 -0.30 15.23 -7.56
C TYR A 209 -0.31 16.08 -6.30
N HIS A 210 0.87 16.49 -5.81
CA HIS A 210 1.02 17.23 -4.55
C HIS A 210 0.18 16.59 -3.43
N TRP A 211 0.24 15.25 -3.35
CA TRP A 211 -0.72 14.43 -2.61
C TRP A 211 -0.76 14.77 -1.11
N ARG A 212 0.36 15.27 -0.54
CA ARG A 212 0.46 15.64 0.88
C ARG A 212 -0.54 16.73 1.26
N GLU A 213 -0.84 17.63 0.33
CA GLU A 213 -1.77 18.75 0.53
C GLU A 213 -3.25 18.32 0.38
N ILE A 214 -3.52 17.12 -0.14
CA ILE A 214 -4.88 16.56 -0.21
C ILE A 214 -5.41 16.36 1.20
N ASN A 215 -6.59 16.94 1.44
CA ASN A 215 -7.33 16.89 2.69
C ASN A 215 -8.84 16.72 2.43
N GLN A 216 -9.62 16.61 3.50
CA GLN A 216 -11.08 16.38 3.43
C GLN A 216 -11.85 17.45 2.63
N HIS A 217 -11.30 18.65 2.46
CA HIS A 217 -11.91 19.75 1.71
C HIS A 217 -11.40 19.90 0.28
N THR A 218 -10.44 19.07 -0.15
CA THR A 218 -9.89 19.15 -1.51
C THR A 218 -10.95 18.82 -2.55
N THR A 219 -11.17 19.73 -3.49
CA THR A 219 -12.03 19.47 -4.65
C THR A 219 -11.25 18.68 -5.69
N PHE A 220 -11.85 17.62 -6.24
CA PHE A 220 -11.22 16.86 -7.31
C PHE A 220 -11.80 17.22 -8.67
N VAL A 221 -10.94 17.34 -9.67
CA VAL A 221 -11.29 17.53 -11.09
C VAL A 221 -10.75 16.33 -11.86
N ALA A 222 -11.61 15.66 -12.63
CA ALA A 222 -11.16 14.54 -13.46
C ALA A 222 -10.41 15.03 -14.70
N VAL A 223 -9.25 14.43 -14.99
CA VAL A 223 -8.58 14.54 -16.28
C VAL A 223 -8.72 13.19 -16.98
N ALA A 224 -9.69 13.09 -17.88
CA ALA A 224 -9.95 11.89 -18.65
C ALA A 224 -8.95 11.73 -19.80
N GLY A 225 -8.36 10.55 -19.97
CA GLY A 225 -7.41 10.28 -21.05
C GLY A 225 -6.51 9.08 -20.77
N PHE A 226 -5.43 8.97 -21.53
CA PHE A 226 -4.44 7.92 -21.38
C PHE A 226 -3.01 8.46 -21.49
N GLY A 227 -2.09 7.82 -20.76
CA GLY A 227 -0.66 7.91 -20.99
C GLY A 227 -0.06 9.32 -20.79
N PRO A 228 1.03 9.65 -21.52
CA PRO A 228 1.84 10.84 -21.25
C PRO A 228 1.08 12.17 -21.35
N SER A 229 0.14 12.31 -22.30
CA SER A 229 -0.61 13.57 -22.50
C SER A 229 -1.55 13.85 -21.32
N GLN A 230 -2.20 12.82 -20.79
CA GLN A 230 -3.04 12.94 -19.60
C GLN A 230 -2.20 13.34 -18.39
N ARG A 231 -1.04 12.69 -18.20
CA ARG A 231 -0.12 13.00 -17.11
C ARG A 231 0.40 14.44 -17.19
N ALA A 232 0.83 14.88 -18.36
CA ALA A 232 1.30 16.25 -18.58
C ALA A 232 0.21 17.30 -18.31
N THR A 233 -1.02 17.04 -18.79
CA THR A 233 -2.18 17.91 -18.51
C THR A 233 -2.46 18.00 -17.01
N THR A 234 -2.45 16.85 -16.33
CA THR A 234 -2.63 16.76 -14.87
C THR A 234 -1.56 17.55 -14.13
N GLN A 235 -0.29 17.40 -14.51
CA GLN A 235 0.83 18.10 -13.89
C GLN A 235 0.70 19.61 -14.04
N VAL A 236 0.39 20.11 -15.24
CA VAL A 236 0.22 21.55 -15.50
C VAL A 236 -0.92 22.13 -14.67
N LEU A 237 -2.06 21.46 -14.62
CA LEU A 237 -3.22 21.92 -13.87
C LEU A 237 -2.97 21.89 -12.35
N ASN A 238 -2.37 20.82 -11.82
CA ASN A 238 -2.03 20.72 -10.40
C ASN A 238 -1.00 21.76 -9.97
N ALA A 239 0.02 22.01 -10.79
CA ALA A 239 0.99 23.08 -10.54
C ALA A 239 0.31 24.45 -10.51
N ALA A 240 -0.61 24.72 -11.44
CA ALA A 240 -1.39 25.95 -11.46
C ALA A 240 -2.30 26.09 -10.23
N PHE A 241 -2.99 25.03 -9.80
CA PHE A 241 -3.81 25.06 -8.59
C PHE A 241 -2.95 25.35 -7.35
N LYS A 242 -1.78 24.71 -7.24
CA LYS A 242 -0.85 24.96 -6.14
C LYS A 242 -0.32 26.39 -6.14
N GLN A 243 0.09 26.91 -7.29
CA GLN A 243 0.61 28.29 -7.39
C GLN A 243 -0.44 29.36 -7.03
N ASN A 244 -1.72 29.06 -7.22
CA ASN A 244 -2.83 29.97 -6.90
C ASN A 244 -3.49 29.66 -5.54
N ASP A 245 -2.85 28.84 -4.69
CA ASP A 245 -3.36 28.42 -3.38
C ASP A 245 -4.78 27.81 -3.43
N LEU A 246 -5.12 27.15 -4.54
CA LEU A 246 -6.40 26.48 -4.72
C LEU A 246 -6.33 25.05 -4.18
N ASN A 247 -7.24 24.72 -3.26
CA ASN A 247 -7.40 23.36 -2.73
C ASN A 247 -8.16 22.47 -3.74
N VAL A 248 -7.61 22.36 -4.95
CA VAL A 248 -8.12 21.58 -6.07
C VAL A 248 -7.01 20.64 -6.55
N ARG A 249 -7.38 19.40 -6.89
CA ARG A 249 -6.46 18.42 -7.48
C ARG A 249 -7.09 17.68 -8.64
N CYS A 250 -6.29 17.48 -9.68
CA CYS A 250 -6.62 16.63 -10.81
C CYS A 250 -6.45 15.16 -10.44
N LEU A 251 -7.46 14.35 -10.74
CA LEU A 251 -7.40 12.89 -10.69
C LEU A 251 -7.26 12.32 -12.11
N PRO A 252 -6.32 11.39 -12.35
CA PRO A 252 -6.15 10.77 -13.66
C PRO A 252 -7.22 9.68 -13.85
N ILE A 253 -8.16 9.89 -14.77
CA ILE A 253 -9.19 8.88 -15.06
C ILE A 253 -8.92 8.29 -16.43
N GLU A 254 -8.57 7.01 -16.47
CA GLU A 254 -8.64 6.27 -17.72
C GLU A 254 -10.09 6.02 -18.07
N VAL A 255 -10.46 6.36 -19.29
CA VAL A 255 -11.80 6.06 -19.82
C VAL A 255 -11.80 4.59 -20.21
N GLY A 256 -12.83 3.82 -19.86
CA GLY A 256 -13.00 2.47 -20.40
C GLY A 256 -12.99 2.51 -21.93
N GLY A 257 -12.60 1.40 -22.58
CA GLY A 257 -12.66 1.31 -24.04
C GLY A 257 -14.04 1.73 -24.51
N VAL A 258 -14.10 2.72 -25.41
CA VAL A 258 -15.32 2.98 -26.17
C VAL A 258 -15.53 1.71 -26.98
N GLN A 259 -16.53 0.90 -26.60
CA GLN A 259 -16.93 -0.28 -27.38
C GLN A 259 -17.33 0.14 -28.79
#